data_AF-A0A6A5TG98-F1
#
_entry.id   AF-A0A6A5TG98-F1
#
_cell.length_a   1.000
_cell.length_b   1.000
_cell.length_c   1.000
_cell.angle_alpha   90.00
_cell.angle_beta   90.00
_cell.angle_gamma   90.00
#
_symmetry.space_group_name_H-M   'P 1'
#
loop_
_entity.id
_entity.type
_entity.pdbx_description
1 polymer ?
#
loop_
_entity_poly.entity_id
_entity_poly.type
_entity_poly.pdbx_seq_one_letter_code
_entity_poly.pdbx_strand_id
1 'polypeptide(L)'
;MAAPSASATSSGLSPETIAHHQVCGLHAATKCDGTTSRGRCNLLATTSPGDGYMPVCLLHFHTTPFNLHNKAARCQAIEKCGQPCLRLAKEQEPFHLCREHEHGTETLPCFLMKLPVEVRLMLFRHVLPKSISSSIWINDQVHKIPALLTLNQQINHEVSTVLYDELLFHVDVTSHAVTFGRQTWTHHTILAASSIGPIDIVLPAAPIHRDRGLKVILRFDARQISYGADEYDLYYDKFKHLDYYDISGEDFRLFGIRDCVGKFVELFCNVRNSDAKNMPLMHLQVEADFEGTELEPDELEATIDIATGHLKHLRPVKKAVMGSVTGLETSGLPFLPADSKILHAHGYGHFKQYQHEWESTLQSSEPATHSGFPEGWEVEQKKRLELAMSQFKRFEAFVGVLFHHDNRKSQAFMTGRESWTSTVFRNIDIPLHMARVAFENLDSQALRKIQDVMKTRWINYQRRLQQDSSEVANAVNDMWNGSNGESEIYSPRCLYLDSFDFTMKTALTTGGFDDYWSDLELVDHMPKCNDPFVEVFEDKEPLYIREDGEVWVRMKTPSMVYTHNEYGQWRW
;
A
#
# COMPACT_ATOMS: atom_id res chain seq x y z
N MET A 1 -21.59 -34.88 -24.23
CA MET A 1 -20.96 -35.08 -25.55
C MET A 1 -19.57 -35.66 -25.30
N ALA A 2 -19.35 -36.93 -25.60
CA ALA A 2 -18.06 -37.59 -25.40
C ALA A 2 -17.10 -37.15 -26.50
N ALA A 3 -15.96 -36.57 -26.14
CA ALA A 3 -14.88 -36.29 -27.08
C ALA A 3 -14.29 -37.62 -27.59
N PRO A 4 -13.96 -37.75 -28.88
CA PRO A 4 -13.34 -38.97 -29.40
C PRO A 4 -11.93 -39.12 -28.81
N SER A 5 -11.69 -40.22 -28.09
CA SER A 5 -10.36 -40.60 -27.60
C SER A 5 -9.50 -41.01 -28.80
N ALA A 6 -8.67 -40.10 -29.30
CA ALA A 6 -7.68 -40.39 -30.31
C ALA A 6 -6.56 -41.24 -29.69
N SER A 7 -6.60 -42.54 -29.94
CA SER A 7 -5.45 -43.43 -29.72
C SER A 7 -4.28 -42.90 -30.57
N ALA A 8 -3.17 -42.55 -29.92
CA ALA A 8 -1.93 -42.09 -30.56
C ALA A 8 -1.20 -43.23 -31.28
N THR A 9 -1.85 -43.88 -32.26
CA THR A 9 -1.14 -44.66 -33.27
C THR A 9 -0.35 -43.70 -34.15
N SER A 10 0.89 -44.06 -34.48
CA SER A 10 1.88 -43.29 -35.25
C SER A 10 1.50 -42.98 -36.71
N SER A 11 0.20 -43.00 -37.03
CA SER A 11 -0.38 -43.10 -38.38
C SER A 11 -0.34 -41.82 -39.21
N GLY A 12 0.42 -40.79 -38.80
CA GLY A 12 0.41 -39.48 -39.46
C GLY A 12 1.77 -38.80 -39.59
N LEU A 13 2.88 -39.46 -39.25
CA LEU A 13 4.21 -38.88 -39.43
C LEU A 13 4.66 -39.03 -40.87
N SER A 14 5.20 -37.96 -41.47
CA SER A 14 5.74 -38.04 -42.83
C SER A 14 6.96 -38.99 -42.87
N PRO A 15 7.18 -39.71 -43.98
CA PRO A 15 8.39 -40.54 -44.15
C PRO A 15 9.69 -39.76 -43.92
N GLU A 16 9.69 -38.46 -44.24
CA GLU A 16 10.82 -37.55 -44.06
C GLU A 16 11.15 -37.32 -42.58
N THR A 17 10.14 -37.12 -41.72
CA THR A 17 10.34 -36.99 -40.27
C THR A 17 10.92 -38.28 -39.68
N ILE A 18 10.44 -39.45 -40.11
CA ILE A 18 10.96 -40.74 -39.65
C ILE A 18 12.43 -40.92 -40.06
N ALA A 19 12.77 -40.60 -41.30
CA ALA A 19 14.15 -40.67 -41.79
C ALA A 19 15.07 -39.70 -41.04
N HIS A 20 14.60 -38.48 -40.73
CA HIS A 20 15.37 -37.51 -39.95
C HIS A 20 15.72 -38.01 -38.55
N HIS A 21 14.75 -38.62 -37.85
CA HIS A 21 14.93 -39.11 -36.48
C HIS A 21 15.98 -40.22 -36.37
N GLN A 22 16.20 -40.97 -37.44
CA GLN A 22 17.23 -42.03 -37.47
C GLN A 22 18.65 -41.49 -37.59
N VAL A 23 18.81 -40.29 -38.16
CA VAL A 23 20.12 -39.68 -38.46
C VAL A 23 20.47 -38.55 -37.48
N CYS A 24 19.48 -37.84 -36.94
CA CYS A 24 19.72 -36.70 -36.09
C CYS A 24 19.99 -37.13 -34.63
N GLY A 25 21.20 -36.83 -34.14
CA GLY A 25 21.67 -37.19 -32.80
C GLY A 25 20.87 -36.57 -31.65
N LEU A 26 19.95 -35.65 -31.94
CA LEU A 26 19.00 -35.09 -30.97
C LEU A 26 17.88 -36.07 -30.61
N HIS A 27 17.69 -37.20 -31.32
CA HIS A 27 16.57 -38.13 -31.09
C HIS A 27 17.02 -39.50 -30.56
N ALA A 28 17.94 -39.53 -29.59
CA ALA A 28 18.53 -40.75 -29.05
C ALA A 28 17.51 -41.76 -28.45
N ALA A 29 17.93 -43.02 -28.39
CA ALA A 29 17.12 -44.16 -27.96
C ALA A 29 16.56 -44.03 -26.54
N THR A 30 15.33 -44.52 -26.34
CA THR A 30 14.59 -44.48 -25.08
C THR A 30 15.18 -45.42 -24.02
N LYS A 31 15.64 -44.83 -22.91
CA LYS A 31 16.05 -45.54 -21.68
C LYS A 31 14.83 -45.98 -20.87
N CYS A 32 15.04 -46.85 -19.88
CA CYS A 32 13.99 -47.23 -18.93
C CYS A 32 13.42 -46.00 -18.19
N ASP A 33 12.08 -45.90 -18.14
CA ASP A 33 11.38 -44.82 -17.42
C ASP A 33 11.32 -45.04 -15.89
N GLY A 34 11.67 -46.23 -15.41
CA GLY A 34 11.66 -46.57 -13.99
C GLY A 34 12.64 -45.75 -13.14
N THR A 35 12.27 -45.53 -11.87
CA THR A 35 13.10 -44.87 -10.85
C THR A 35 13.58 -45.89 -9.83
N THR A 36 14.86 -45.86 -9.52
CA THR A 36 15.48 -46.62 -8.43
C THR A 36 15.67 -45.71 -7.20
N SER A 37 16.04 -46.27 -6.06
CA SER A 37 16.40 -45.49 -4.86
C SER A 37 17.59 -44.53 -5.07
N ARG A 38 18.39 -44.74 -6.12
CA ARG A 38 19.52 -43.89 -6.52
C ARG A 38 19.18 -42.93 -7.67
N GLY A 39 17.91 -42.77 -8.01
CA GLY A 39 17.45 -41.95 -9.14
C GLY A 39 17.14 -42.78 -10.39
N ARG A 40 17.31 -42.18 -11.58
CA ARG A 40 16.84 -42.75 -12.86
C ARG A 40 17.51 -44.09 -13.20
N CYS A 41 16.73 -45.03 -13.72
CA CYS A 41 17.27 -46.30 -14.22
C CYS A 41 18.12 -46.06 -15.47
N ASN A 42 19.37 -46.52 -15.45
CA ASN A 42 20.27 -46.45 -16.61
C ASN A 42 20.19 -47.67 -17.52
N LEU A 43 19.35 -48.66 -17.19
CA LEU A 43 19.18 -49.85 -18.01
C LEU A 43 18.40 -49.53 -19.28
N LEU A 44 18.73 -50.24 -20.35
CA LEU A 44 17.96 -50.22 -21.59
C LEU A 44 16.58 -50.83 -21.31
N ALA A 45 15.55 -50.18 -21.86
CA ALA A 45 14.22 -50.72 -21.79
C ALA A 45 14.13 -52.01 -22.62
N THR A 46 13.41 -52.99 -22.10
CA THR A 46 13.30 -54.33 -22.71
C THR A 46 11.93 -54.55 -23.34
N THR A 47 10.93 -53.78 -22.92
CA THR A 47 9.57 -53.80 -23.50
C THR A 47 9.51 -52.98 -24.78
N SER A 48 8.95 -53.57 -25.84
CA SER A 48 8.76 -52.84 -27.10
C SER A 48 7.72 -51.72 -26.91
N PRO A 49 7.89 -50.54 -27.53
CA PRO A 49 6.92 -49.42 -27.44
C PRO A 49 5.50 -49.72 -27.95
N GLY A 50 5.22 -50.94 -28.43
CA GLY A 50 3.96 -51.32 -29.08
C GLY A 50 2.76 -51.46 -28.14
N ASP A 51 2.98 -51.61 -26.83
CA ASP A 51 1.91 -51.90 -25.87
C ASP A 51 1.16 -50.64 -25.38
N GLY A 52 1.55 -49.45 -25.86
CA GLY A 52 0.94 -48.18 -25.44
C GLY A 52 1.36 -47.70 -24.04
N TYR A 53 2.40 -48.29 -23.44
CA TYR A 53 2.93 -47.95 -22.13
C TYR A 53 4.39 -47.49 -22.17
N MET A 54 4.82 -46.76 -21.14
CA MET A 54 6.20 -46.27 -21.05
C MET A 54 7.23 -47.42 -21.00
N PRO A 55 8.36 -47.29 -21.69
CA PRO A 55 9.33 -48.38 -21.81
C PRO A 55 10.07 -48.59 -20.49
N VAL A 56 10.06 -49.83 -19.98
CA VAL A 56 10.75 -50.21 -18.74
C VAL A 56 11.72 -51.37 -18.97
N CYS A 57 12.75 -51.47 -18.12
CA CYS A 57 13.62 -52.64 -18.10
C CYS A 57 12.92 -53.81 -17.40
N LEU A 58 13.38 -55.05 -17.62
CA LEU A 58 12.81 -56.26 -16.98
C LEU A 58 12.69 -56.14 -15.46
N LEU A 59 13.67 -55.49 -14.81
CA LEU A 59 13.63 -55.30 -13.36
C LEU A 59 12.43 -54.43 -12.95
N HIS A 60 12.20 -53.30 -13.64
CA HIS A 60 11.07 -52.41 -13.33
C HIS A 60 9.72 -52.95 -13.81
N PHE A 61 9.71 -53.78 -14.86
CA PHE A 61 8.50 -54.46 -15.33
C PHE A 61 7.87 -55.33 -14.25
N HIS A 62 8.69 -56.10 -13.50
CA HIS A 62 8.19 -57.00 -12.46
C HIS A 62 8.00 -56.34 -11.08
N THR A 63 8.75 -55.29 -10.78
CA THR A 63 8.80 -54.69 -9.44
C THR A 63 7.81 -53.54 -9.22
N THR A 64 7.31 -52.91 -10.29
CA THR A 64 6.45 -51.73 -10.18
C THR A 64 5.15 -51.88 -10.97
N PRO A 65 4.11 -52.52 -10.40
CA PRO A 65 2.79 -52.59 -11.04
C PRO A 65 2.19 -51.20 -11.33
N PHE A 66 2.61 -50.16 -10.60
CA PHE A 66 2.20 -48.77 -10.82
C PHE A 66 2.68 -48.16 -12.14
N ASN A 67 3.80 -48.63 -12.72
CA ASN A 67 4.31 -48.09 -13.99
C ASN A 67 3.57 -48.62 -15.22
N LEU A 68 2.82 -49.72 -15.08
CA LEU A 68 1.92 -50.27 -16.11
C LEU A 68 0.67 -49.40 -16.34
N HIS A 69 0.47 -48.31 -15.58
CA HIS A 69 -0.64 -47.36 -15.80
C HIS A 69 -0.21 -46.06 -16.49
N ASN A 70 1.10 -45.85 -16.71
CA ASN A 70 1.58 -44.68 -17.44
C ASN A 70 1.50 -44.98 -18.93
N LYS A 71 0.38 -44.62 -19.55
CA LYS A 71 0.25 -44.63 -21.00
C LYS A 71 1.38 -43.81 -21.62
N ALA A 72 1.99 -44.35 -22.66
CA ALA A 72 3.02 -43.66 -23.40
C ALA A 72 2.40 -42.82 -24.50
N ALA A 73 2.83 -41.58 -24.57
CA ALA A 73 2.62 -40.70 -25.70
C ALA A 73 3.97 -40.27 -26.29
N ARG A 74 3.93 -39.47 -27.35
CA ARG A 74 5.12 -38.95 -28.04
C ARG A 74 5.30 -37.49 -27.68
N CYS A 75 6.53 -37.10 -27.36
CA CYS A 75 6.89 -35.74 -27.05
C CYS A 75 6.51 -34.79 -28.20
N GLN A 76 5.74 -33.75 -27.88
CA GLN A 76 5.22 -32.78 -28.85
C GLN A 76 6.10 -31.52 -29.01
N ALA A 77 7.19 -31.41 -28.26
CA ALA A 77 8.17 -30.32 -28.42
C ALA A 77 8.77 -30.36 -29.84
N ILE A 78 9.08 -29.21 -30.45
CA ILE A 78 9.88 -29.13 -31.67
C ILE A 78 11.36 -28.95 -31.29
N GLU A 79 12.24 -29.78 -31.83
CA GLU A 79 13.68 -29.70 -31.56
C GLU A 79 14.33 -28.55 -32.34
N LYS A 80 15.60 -28.23 -32.03
CA LYS A 80 16.36 -27.18 -32.76
C LYS A 80 16.49 -27.45 -34.27
N CYS A 81 16.32 -28.70 -34.69
CA CYS A 81 16.29 -29.10 -36.11
C CYS A 81 14.95 -28.78 -36.82
N GLY A 82 13.95 -28.25 -36.10
CA GLY A 82 12.63 -27.91 -36.64
C GLY A 82 11.67 -29.09 -36.74
N GLN A 83 12.07 -30.30 -36.33
CA GLN A 83 11.23 -31.50 -36.31
C GLN A 83 10.69 -31.78 -34.90
N PRO A 84 9.51 -32.41 -34.74
CA PRO A 84 9.00 -32.80 -33.43
C PRO A 84 9.95 -33.78 -32.73
N CYS A 85 10.06 -33.71 -31.40
CA CYS A 85 10.97 -34.53 -30.61
C CYS A 85 10.62 -36.03 -30.70
N LEU A 86 9.32 -36.35 -30.60
CA LEU A 86 8.73 -37.70 -30.68
C LEU A 86 9.34 -38.78 -29.75
N ARG A 87 10.16 -38.38 -28.78
CA ARG A 87 10.60 -39.30 -27.73
C ARG A 87 9.41 -39.74 -26.89
N LEU A 88 9.45 -40.96 -26.36
CA LEU A 88 8.38 -41.44 -25.50
C LEU A 88 8.31 -40.58 -24.23
N ALA A 89 7.09 -40.20 -23.88
CA ALA A 89 6.73 -39.35 -22.77
C ALA A 89 5.50 -39.93 -22.09
N LYS A 90 5.32 -39.63 -20.80
CA LYS A 90 4.07 -39.98 -20.13
C LYS A 90 2.92 -39.21 -20.78
N GLU A 91 1.81 -39.90 -21.06
CA GLU A 91 0.59 -39.26 -21.52
C GLU A 91 0.04 -38.37 -20.39
N GLN A 92 0.18 -37.07 -20.59
CA GLN A 92 -0.31 -36.00 -19.74
C GLN A 92 -0.99 -34.95 -20.60
N GLU A 93 -2.30 -34.76 -20.47
CA GLU A 93 -2.99 -33.67 -21.18
C GLU A 93 -2.62 -32.30 -20.58
N PRO A 94 -2.58 -31.20 -21.37
CA PRO A 94 -2.83 -31.14 -22.81
C PRO A 94 -1.62 -31.46 -23.69
N PHE A 95 -0.41 -31.52 -23.12
CA PHE A 95 0.83 -31.79 -23.87
C PHE A 95 1.65 -32.89 -23.22
N HIS A 96 2.11 -33.81 -24.04
CA HIS A 96 2.98 -34.89 -23.60
C HIS A 96 4.43 -34.48 -23.86
N LEU A 97 5.19 -34.24 -22.79
CA LEU A 97 6.58 -33.78 -22.88
C LEU A 97 7.51 -34.86 -22.32
N CYS A 98 8.57 -35.17 -23.07
CA CYS A 98 9.60 -36.06 -22.55
C CYS A 98 10.39 -35.34 -21.47
N ARG A 99 11.19 -36.08 -20.70
CA ARG A 99 11.96 -35.55 -19.57
C ARG A 99 12.89 -34.37 -19.90
N GLU A 100 13.39 -34.29 -21.13
CA GLU A 100 14.22 -33.15 -21.53
C GLU A 100 13.40 -31.86 -21.77
N HIS A 101 12.10 -32.00 -22.02
CA HIS A 101 11.16 -30.89 -22.23
C HIS A 101 10.14 -30.75 -21.11
N GLU A 102 10.17 -31.59 -20.08
CA GLU A 102 9.15 -31.62 -19.01
C GLU A 102 9.15 -30.34 -18.15
N HIS A 103 10.27 -29.61 -18.15
CA HIS A 103 10.41 -28.32 -17.45
C HIS A 103 10.01 -27.13 -18.35
N GLY A 104 9.45 -27.40 -19.54
CA GLY A 104 9.06 -26.42 -20.53
C GLY A 104 9.89 -26.51 -21.81
N THR A 105 9.31 -26.03 -22.90
CA THR A 105 9.98 -25.85 -24.19
C THR A 105 9.39 -24.62 -24.88
N GLU A 106 10.24 -23.84 -25.55
CA GLU A 106 9.82 -22.67 -26.33
C GLU A 106 9.15 -23.05 -27.67
N THR A 107 9.13 -24.35 -27.97
CA THR A 107 8.90 -24.85 -29.31
C THR A 107 7.56 -25.55 -29.48
N LEU A 108 6.73 -25.61 -28.44
CA LEU A 108 5.35 -26.08 -28.56
C LEU A 108 4.55 -25.12 -29.44
N PRO A 109 3.67 -25.64 -30.31
CA PRO A 109 2.74 -24.79 -31.05
C PRO A 109 1.82 -24.07 -30.06
N CYS A 110 1.96 -22.75 -29.97
CA CYS A 110 1.04 -21.93 -29.20
C CYS A 110 -0.29 -21.82 -29.98
N PHE A 111 -1.22 -22.75 -29.72
CA PHE A 111 -2.53 -22.75 -30.37
C PHE A 111 -3.32 -21.46 -30.12
N LEU A 112 -3.06 -20.80 -28.99
CA LEU A 112 -3.60 -19.47 -28.71
C LEU A 112 -3.26 -18.47 -29.82
N MET A 113 -2.02 -18.49 -30.32
CA MET A 113 -1.57 -17.59 -31.40
C MET A 113 -2.18 -17.90 -32.77
N LYS A 114 -2.80 -19.07 -32.95
CA LYS A 114 -3.56 -19.39 -34.18
C LYS A 114 -4.96 -18.78 -34.19
N LEU A 115 -5.47 -18.33 -33.04
CA LEU A 115 -6.76 -17.67 -32.96
C LEU A 115 -6.66 -16.24 -33.52
N PRO A 116 -7.75 -15.64 -34.01
CA PRO A 116 -7.81 -14.21 -34.26
C PRO A 116 -7.56 -13.41 -32.97
N VAL A 117 -7.03 -12.19 -33.10
CA VAL A 117 -6.70 -11.33 -31.95
C VAL A 117 -7.94 -11.03 -31.10
N GLU A 118 -9.09 -10.87 -31.73
CA GLU A 118 -10.37 -10.58 -31.07
C GLU A 118 -10.77 -11.73 -30.14
N VAL A 119 -10.59 -12.97 -30.60
CA VAL A 119 -10.88 -14.17 -29.80
C VAL A 119 -9.89 -14.31 -28.65
N ARG A 120 -8.60 -14.00 -28.86
CA ARG A 120 -7.61 -13.98 -27.78
C ARG A 120 -7.96 -12.94 -26.72
N LEU A 121 -8.32 -11.72 -27.11
CA LEU A 121 -8.76 -10.67 -26.18
C LEU A 121 -10.01 -11.09 -25.41
N MET A 122 -10.99 -11.76 -26.05
CA MET A 122 -12.15 -12.33 -25.35
C MET A 122 -11.75 -13.40 -24.33
N LEU A 123 -10.80 -14.28 -24.68
CA LEU A 123 -10.27 -15.28 -23.74
C LEU A 123 -9.56 -14.62 -22.57
N PHE A 124 -8.74 -13.59 -22.81
CA PHE A 124 -8.08 -12.86 -21.74
C PHE A 124 -9.08 -12.16 -20.82
N ARG A 125 -10.13 -11.53 -21.35
CA ARG A 125 -11.22 -10.96 -20.53
C ARG A 125 -11.94 -12.01 -19.67
N HIS A 126 -12.03 -13.24 -20.15
CA HIS A 126 -12.66 -14.34 -19.42
C HIS A 126 -11.75 -14.94 -18.34
N VAL A 127 -10.45 -15.06 -18.64
CA VAL A 127 -9.46 -15.69 -17.75
C VAL A 127 -8.94 -14.72 -16.69
N LEU A 128 -8.78 -13.44 -17.04
CA LEU A 128 -8.39 -12.41 -16.10
C LEU A 128 -9.55 -12.11 -15.14
N PRO A 129 -9.28 -11.77 -13.88
CA PRO A 129 -10.32 -11.36 -12.95
C PRO A 129 -10.96 -10.05 -13.43
N LYS A 130 -12.21 -9.79 -13.02
CA LYS A 130 -12.91 -8.53 -13.34
C LYS A 130 -12.26 -7.30 -12.67
N SER A 131 -11.58 -7.52 -11.56
CA SER A 131 -10.81 -6.49 -10.86
C SER A 131 -9.60 -7.12 -10.16
N ILE A 132 -8.57 -6.32 -9.96
CA ILE A 132 -7.35 -6.71 -9.26
C ILE A 132 -7.48 -6.24 -7.82
N SER A 133 -7.67 -7.18 -6.90
CA SER A 133 -7.76 -6.85 -5.47
C SER A 133 -6.41 -6.35 -4.93
N SER A 134 -6.49 -5.40 -4.01
CA SER A 134 -5.40 -4.88 -3.17
C SER A 134 -4.99 -5.86 -2.07
N SER A 135 -5.80 -6.85 -1.74
CA SER A 135 -5.46 -7.81 -0.68
C SER A 135 -4.45 -8.86 -1.17
N ILE A 136 -3.27 -8.84 -0.55
CA ILE A 136 -2.16 -9.78 -0.75
C ILE A 136 -2.57 -11.24 -0.47
N TRP A 137 -3.55 -11.43 0.40
CA TRP A 137 -3.75 -12.70 1.11
C TRP A 137 -4.75 -13.66 0.45
N ILE A 138 -5.56 -13.19 -0.51
CA ILE A 138 -6.84 -13.88 -0.79
C ILE A 138 -6.91 -14.51 -2.19
N ASN A 139 -5.99 -14.24 -3.12
CA ASN A 139 -6.24 -14.64 -4.51
C ASN A 139 -5.08 -15.36 -5.22
N ASP A 140 -5.15 -16.70 -5.20
CA ASP A 140 -4.34 -17.62 -6.03
C ASP A 140 -4.30 -17.22 -7.52
N GLN A 141 -5.31 -16.48 -7.99
CA GLN A 141 -5.41 -16.03 -9.38
C GLN A 141 -4.37 -14.94 -9.74
N VAL A 142 -3.93 -14.12 -8.78
CA VAL A 142 -2.99 -13.02 -9.06
C VAL A 142 -1.62 -13.55 -9.47
N HIS A 143 -1.21 -14.73 -8.97
CA HIS A 143 0.04 -15.38 -9.37
C HIS A 143 0.08 -15.80 -10.85
N LYS A 144 -1.09 -15.95 -11.50
CA LYS A 144 -1.18 -16.36 -12.91
C LYS A 144 -0.95 -15.21 -13.88
N ILE A 145 -1.16 -13.97 -13.45
CA ILE A 145 -1.05 -12.78 -14.31
C ILE A 145 0.41 -12.54 -14.74
N PRO A 146 1.42 -12.54 -13.84
CA PRO A 146 2.82 -12.43 -14.25
C PRO A 146 3.23 -13.53 -15.23
N ALA A 147 2.77 -14.77 -15.01
CA ALA A 147 3.06 -15.88 -15.91
C ALA A 147 2.58 -15.60 -17.34
N LEU A 148 1.33 -15.11 -17.50
CA LEU A 148 0.79 -14.71 -18.81
C LEU A 148 1.60 -13.59 -19.47
N LEU A 149 2.00 -12.58 -18.70
CA LEU A 149 2.79 -11.45 -19.20
C LEU A 149 4.20 -11.88 -19.66
N THR A 150 4.73 -13.00 -19.17
CA THR A 150 6.06 -13.51 -19.55
C THR A 150 6.09 -14.46 -20.75
N LEU A 151 4.94 -14.89 -21.28
CA LEU A 151 4.89 -15.94 -22.31
C LEU A 151 5.48 -15.51 -23.66
N ASN A 152 5.05 -14.36 -24.18
CA ASN A 152 5.42 -13.85 -25.51
C ASN A 152 5.11 -12.36 -25.60
N GLN A 153 5.85 -11.60 -26.40
CA GLN A 153 5.64 -10.14 -26.55
C GLN A 153 4.23 -9.77 -27.04
N GLN A 154 3.65 -10.52 -27.97
CA GLN A 154 2.31 -10.26 -28.48
C GLN A 154 1.24 -10.60 -27.42
N ILE A 155 1.38 -11.74 -26.74
CA ILE A 155 0.50 -12.09 -25.61
C ILE A 155 0.62 -11.04 -24.51
N ASN A 156 1.84 -10.61 -24.19
CA ASN A 156 2.09 -9.55 -23.23
C ASN A 156 1.35 -8.27 -23.62
N HIS A 157 1.44 -7.84 -24.88
CA HIS A 157 0.76 -6.65 -25.36
C HIS A 157 -0.76 -6.79 -25.25
N GLU A 158 -1.33 -7.89 -25.76
CA GLU A 158 -2.78 -8.12 -25.75
C GLU A 158 -3.34 -8.29 -24.32
N VAL A 159 -2.65 -9.03 -23.45
CA VAL A 159 -3.00 -9.17 -22.03
C VAL A 159 -2.84 -7.83 -21.33
N SER A 160 -1.78 -7.06 -21.61
CA SER A 160 -1.61 -5.72 -21.05
C SER A 160 -2.73 -4.78 -21.46
N THR A 161 -3.20 -4.85 -22.71
CA THR A 161 -4.35 -4.06 -23.16
C THR A 161 -5.58 -4.38 -22.33
N VAL A 162 -5.95 -5.66 -22.17
CA VAL A 162 -7.12 -6.01 -21.34
C VAL A 162 -6.90 -5.64 -19.87
N LEU A 163 -5.73 -5.98 -19.32
CA LEU A 163 -5.40 -5.77 -17.92
C LEU A 163 -5.41 -4.29 -17.52
N TYR A 164 -4.83 -3.42 -18.35
CA TYR A 164 -4.61 -2.02 -17.99
C TYR A 164 -5.65 -1.06 -18.56
N ASP A 165 -6.29 -1.39 -19.69
CA ASP A 165 -7.33 -0.52 -20.28
C ASP A 165 -8.75 -0.87 -19.78
N GLU A 166 -9.01 -2.11 -19.36
CA GLU A 166 -10.37 -2.58 -19.05
C GLU A 166 -10.60 -2.95 -17.58
N LEU A 167 -9.58 -3.45 -16.87
CA LEU A 167 -9.76 -3.89 -15.49
C LEU A 167 -9.59 -2.75 -14.48
N LEU A 168 -10.23 -2.93 -13.32
CA LEU A 168 -10.12 -2.01 -12.20
C LEU A 168 -9.10 -2.52 -11.20
N PHE A 169 -8.14 -1.68 -10.85
CA PHE A 169 -7.20 -1.96 -9.78
C PHE A 169 -7.73 -1.39 -8.47
N HIS A 170 -7.90 -2.27 -7.48
CA HIS A 170 -8.34 -1.87 -6.15
C HIS A 170 -7.18 -1.21 -5.42
N VAL A 171 -7.47 -0.06 -4.83
CA VAL A 171 -6.60 0.66 -3.90
C VAL A 171 -7.36 0.72 -2.59
N ASP A 172 -6.91 0.04 -1.55
CA ASP A 172 -7.48 0.22 -0.21
C ASP A 172 -6.73 1.37 0.47
N VAL A 173 -7.45 2.41 0.91
CA VAL A 173 -6.89 3.51 1.68
C VAL A 173 -7.53 3.52 3.06
N THR A 174 -6.69 3.53 4.09
CA THR A 174 -7.07 3.61 5.51
C THR A 174 -6.41 4.85 6.12
N SER A 175 -6.72 5.17 7.38
CA SER A 175 -6.08 6.28 8.11
C SER A 175 -4.57 6.11 8.30
N HIS A 176 -4.08 4.87 8.18
CA HIS A 176 -2.69 4.52 8.46
C HIS A 176 -1.98 3.91 7.27
N ALA A 177 -2.63 3.63 6.15
CA ALA A 177 -1.99 2.94 5.05
C ALA A 177 -2.73 3.07 3.72
N VAL A 178 -1.95 3.02 2.65
CA VAL A 178 -2.43 2.78 1.28
C VAL A 178 -1.99 1.38 0.87
N THR A 179 -2.90 0.56 0.36
CA THR A 179 -2.58 -0.77 -0.16
C THR A 179 -2.97 -0.87 -1.63
N PHE A 180 -2.02 -1.22 -2.48
CA PHE A 180 -2.21 -1.41 -3.91
C PHE A 180 -1.47 -2.65 -4.39
N GLY A 181 -2.22 -3.59 -4.98
CA GLY A 181 -1.67 -4.87 -5.44
C GLY A 181 -1.03 -5.67 -4.29
N ARG A 182 0.31 -5.75 -4.26
CA ARG A 182 1.06 -6.46 -3.21
C ARG A 182 1.78 -5.57 -2.22
N GLN A 183 1.54 -4.26 -2.31
CA GLN A 183 2.27 -3.28 -1.53
C GLN A 183 1.31 -2.60 -0.58
N THR A 184 1.77 -2.48 0.66
CA THR A 184 1.12 -1.68 1.69
C THR A 184 2.12 -0.62 2.13
N TRP A 185 1.75 0.62 1.93
CA TRP A 185 2.45 1.79 2.38
C TRP A 185 1.78 2.29 3.64
N THR A 186 2.33 1.92 4.80
CA THR A 186 1.80 2.46 6.06
C THR A 186 2.35 3.86 6.30
N HIS A 187 1.65 4.67 7.07
CA HIS A 187 2.02 6.00 7.47
C HIS A 187 3.43 6.06 8.09
N HIS A 188 3.82 5.00 8.81
CA HIS A 188 5.15 4.85 9.41
C HIS A 188 6.19 4.23 8.46
N THR A 189 5.77 3.36 7.53
CA THR A 189 6.65 2.66 6.59
C THR A 189 6.90 3.43 5.28
N ILE A 190 6.00 4.34 4.87
CA ILE A 190 6.21 5.28 3.75
C ILE A 190 7.52 6.04 3.93
N LEU A 191 7.91 6.26 5.18
CA LEU A 191 9.10 7.01 5.55
C LEU A 191 10.32 6.12 5.90
N ALA A 192 10.12 4.81 6.07
CA ALA A 192 11.16 3.85 6.45
C ALA A 192 11.47 2.89 5.29
N ALA A 193 12.23 3.39 4.31
CA ALA A 193 12.77 2.63 3.18
C ALA A 193 13.82 1.57 3.62
N SER A 194 13.40 0.48 4.28
CA SER A 194 14.33 -0.59 4.69
C SER A 194 13.89 -2.02 4.41
N SER A 195 12.79 -2.27 3.69
CA SER A 195 12.54 -3.61 3.10
C SER A 195 11.67 -3.62 1.85
N ILE A 196 11.07 -2.48 1.51
CA ILE A 196 10.41 -2.22 0.23
C ILE A 196 11.31 -1.16 -0.41
N GLY A 197 11.81 -1.40 -1.62
CA GLY A 197 12.64 -0.43 -2.35
C GLY A 197 11.97 0.96 -2.42
N PRO A 198 12.69 2.02 -2.83
CA PRO A 198 12.06 3.31 -3.17
C PRO A 198 10.80 3.05 -3.98
N ILE A 199 9.76 3.84 -3.74
CA ILE A 199 8.45 3.74 -4.40
C ILE A 199 8.59 3.54 -5.93
N ASP A 200 9.64 4.13 -6.51
CA ASP A 200 10.05 4.07 -7.92
C ASP A 200 10.56 2.68 -8.40
N ILE A 201 11.02 1.82 -7.49
CA ILE A 201 11.50 0.45 -7.75
C ILE A 201 10.37 -0.58 -7.61
N VAL A 202 9.35 -0.31 -6.79
CA VAL A 202 8.42 -1.34 -6.32
C VAL A 202 7.06 -1.22 -6.99
N LEU A 203 6.58 -0.01 -7.25
CA LEU A 203 5.69 0.20 -8.39
C LEU A 203 6.59 -0.02 -9.59
N PRO A 204 6.45 -1.09 -10.41
CA PRO A 204 7.11 -1.00 -11.69
C PRO A 204 6.47 0.24 -12.30
N ALA A 205 7.27 1.26 -12.62
CA ALA A 205 6.73 2.48 -13.18
C ALA A 205 5.80 2.13 -14.37
N ALA A 206 6.15 1.05 -15.10
CA ALA A 206 5.42 0.48 -16.22
C ALA A 206 3.92 0.15 -16.02
N PRO A 207 3.42 -0.62 -15.00
CA PRO A 207 1.99 -0.83 -14.81
C PRO A 207 1.21 0.44 -14.49
N ILE A 208 1.63 1.26 -13.52
CA ILE A 208 0.86 2.48 -13.16
C ILE A 208 0.81 3.49 -14.30
N HIS A 209 1.85 3.56 -15.15
CA HIS A 209 1.78 4.36 -16.38
C HIS A 209 0.69 3.91 -17.36
N ARG A 210 0.31 2.63 -17.30
CA ARG A 210 -0.67 2.02 -18.20
C ARG A 210 -2.04 1.89 -17.55
N ASP A 211 -2.12 1.83 -16.22
CA ASP A 211 -3.36 1.67 -15.48
C ASP A 211 -4.32 2.80 -15.81
N ARG A 212 -5.34 2.48 -16.58
CA ARG A 212 -6.36 3.44 -16.97
C ARG A 212 -7.60 3.37 -16.09
N GLY A 213 -7.75 2.33 -15.26
CA GLY A 213 -8.90 2.13 -14.38
C GLY A 213 -8.51 1.88 -12.93
N LEU A 214 -8.91 2.79 -12.04
CA LEU A 214 -8.72 2.66 -10.59
C LEU A 214 -10.07 2.49 -9.90
N LYS A 215 -10.08 1.64 -8.87
CA LYS A 215 -11.14 1.55 -7.88
C LYS A 215 -10.53 1.83 -6.51
N VAL A 216 -10.73 3.03 -5.99
CA VAL A 216 -10.26 3.41 -4.66
C VAL A 216 -11.34 3.07 -3.65
N ILE A 217 -10.99 2.31 -2.62
CA ILE A 217 -11.85 1.94 -1.51
C ILE A 217 -11.30 2.67 -0.28
N LEU A 218 -12.05 3.65 0.20
CA LEU A 218 -11.73 4.39 1.42
C LEU A 218 -12.32 3.63 2.60
N ARG A 219 -11.48 3.13 3.50
CA ARG A 219 -11.87 2.38 4.69
C ARG A 219 -11.74 3.29 5.91
N PHE A 220 -12.87 3.65 6.48
CA PHE A 220 -12.98 4.45 7.71
C PHE A 220 -13.07 3.57 8.96
N ASP A 221 -13.11 2.24 8.79
CA ASP A 221 -13.26 1.27 9.89
C ASP A 221 -12.15 1.36 10.95
N ALA A 222 -12.59 1.28 12.21
CA ALA A 222 -11.74 1.16 13.41
C ALA A 222 -11.28 -0.29 13.66
N ARG A 223 -11.95 -1.31 13.15
CA ARG A 223 -11.75 -2.72 13.54
C ARG A 223 -10.82 -3.52 12.62
N GLN A 224 -10.59 -3.09 11.38
CA GLN A 224 -9.94 -3.93 10.36
C GLN A 224 -8.40 -3.99 10.37
N ILE A 225 -7.70 -3.27 11.23
CA ILE A 225 -6.28 -3.58 11.45
C ILE A 225 -6.23 -4.79 12.39
N SER A 226 -6.37 -5.98 11.83
CA SER A 226 -6.38 -7.28 12.53
C SER A 226 -5.03 -7.66 13.18
N TYR A 227 -4.21 -6.69 13.58
CA TYR A 227 -3.06 -6.89 14.47
C TYR A 227 -3.56 -6.85 15.92
N GLY A 228 -4.41 -7.81 16.32
CA GLY A 228 -4.88 -8.00 17.69
C GLY A 228 -5.83 -6.90 18.21
N ALA A 229 -7.10 -7.24 18.40
CA ALA A 229 -8.12 -6.32 18.93
C ALA A 229 -7.69 -5.65 20.26
N ASP A 230 -6.87 -6.32 21.07
CA ASP A 230 -6.43 -5.81 22.38
C ASP A 230 -5.43 -4.64 22.30
N GLU A 231 -4.67 -4.50 21.20
CA GLU A 231 -3.68 -3.41 21.05
C GLU A 231 -4.34 -2.14 20.48
N TYR A 232 -5.44 -2.29 19.74
CA TYR A 232 -6.16 -1.20 19.12
C TYR A 232 -7.00 -0.38 20.13
N ASP A 233 -7.66 -1.05 21.08
CA ASP A 233 -8.41 -0.36 22.15
C ASP A 233 -7.47 0.45 23.05
N LEU A 234 -6.26 -0.06 23.32
CA LEU A 234 -5.21 0.67 24.05
C LEU A 234 -4.64 1.85 23.26
N TYR A 235 -4.67 1.79 21.93
CA TYR A 235 -4.29 2.92 21.07
C TYR A 235 -5.36 4.01 21.14
N TYR A 236 -6.65 3.65 21.06
CA TYR A 236 -7.77 4.60 21.13
C TYR A 236 -7.97 5.24 22.50
N ASP A 237 -7.80 4.50 23.59
CA ASP A 237 -7.88 5.07 24.94
C ASP A 237 -6.84 6.17 25.18
N LYS A 238 -5.68 6.12 24.49
CA LYS A 238 -4.69 7.21 24.54
C LYS A 238 -5.18 8.48 23.85
N PHE A 239 -6.03 8.37 22.84
CA PHE A 239 -6.58 9.50 22.10
C PHE A 239 -7.83 10.10 22.72
N LYS A 240 -8.49 9.42 23.67
CA LYS A 240 -9.56 10.06 24.48
C LYS A 240 -9.05 11.30 25.23
N HIS A 241 -7.75 11.38 25.49
CA HIS A 241 -7.14 12.56 26.07
C HIS A 241 -6.90 13.70 25.06
N LEU A 242 -7.02 13.46 23.75
CA LEU A 242 -7.00 14.51 22.72
C LEU A 242 -8.30 15.30 22.64
N ASP A 243 -9.38 14.88 23.31
CA ASP A 243 -10.57 15.71 23.53
C ASP A 243 -10.18 17.06 24.18
N TYR A 244 -9.00 17.16 24.79
CA TYR A 244 -8.42 18.41 25.31
C TYR A 244 -8.09 19.46 24.23
N TYR A 245 -8.03 19.07 22.96
CA TYR A 245 -7.68 19.94 21.82
C TYR A 245 -8.79 20.04 20.76
N ASP A 246 -10.03 19.65 21.10
CA ASP A 246 -11.18 19.64 20.17
C ASP A 246 -10.94 18.79 18.90
N ILE A 247 -10.10 17.76 19.00
CA ILE A 247 -9.84 16.80 17.93
C ILE A 247 -10.43 15.45 18.34
N SER A 248 -11.53 15.08 17.70
CA SER A 248 -12.16 13.78 17.91
C SER A 248 -11.32 12.63 17.34
N GLY A 249 -11.55 11.41 17.82
CA GLY A 249 -10.95 10.21 17.23
C GLY A 249 -11.36 10.01 15.76
N GLU A 250 -12.54 10.51 15.38
CA GLU A 250 -13.05 10.58 14.02
C GLU A 250 -12.20 11.52 13.16
N ASP A 251 -11.90 12.73 13.65
CA ASP A 251 -11.02 13.68 12.97
C ASP A 251 -9.63 13.08 12.77
N PHE A 252 -9.12 12.38 13.78
CA PHE A 252 -7.84 11.67 13.67
C PHE A 252 -7.79 10.73 12.46
N ARG A 253 -8.81 9.89 12.31
CA ARG A 253 -8.94 8.94 11.19
C ARG A 253 -9.14 9.67 9.87
N LEU A 254 -10.02 10.68 9.84
CA LEU A 254 -10.36 11.43 8.64
C LEU A 254 -9.14 12.14 8.05
N PHE A 255 -8.41 12.90 8.85
CA PHE A 255 -7.19 13.56 8.40
C PHE A 255 -6.12 12.53 8.01
N GLY A 256 -6.01 11.40 8.72
CA GLY A 256 -5.14 10.29 8.32
C GLY A 256 -5.46 9.74 6.93
N ILE A 257 -6.74 9.48 6.64
CA ILE A 257 -7.20 9.00 5.34
C ILE A 257 -6.93 10.03 4.27
N ARG A 258 -7.28 11.31 4.51
CA ARG A 258 -7.04 12.40 3.57
C ARG A 258 -5.57 12.51 3.19
N ASP A 259 -4.67 12.46 4.17
CA ASP A 259 -3.22 12.47 3.93
C ASP A 259 -2.76 11.22 3.14
N CYS A 260 -3.27 10.04 3.45
CA CYS A 260 -2.99 8.83 2.68
C CYS A 260 -3.48 8.94 1.22
N VAL A 261 -4.66 9.51 0.99
CA VAL A 261 -5.19 9.80 -0.35
C VAL A 261 -4.31 10.85 -1.05
N GLY A 262 -3.90 11.91 -0.35
CA GLY A 262 -3.00 12.95 -0.88
C GLY A 262 -1.68 12.36 -1.35
N LYS A 263 -1.04 11.51 -0.52
CA LYS A 263 0.18 10.79 -0.88
C LYS A 263 -0.03 9.85 -2.05
N PHE A 264 -1.12 9.08 -2.06
CA PHE A 264 -1.48 8.22 -3.18
C PHE A 264 -1.59 9.01 -4.50
N VAL A 265 -2.26 10.17 -4.45
CA VAL A 265 -2.39 11.06 -5.60
C VAL A 265 -1.04 11.66 -6.01
N GLU A 266 -0.19 12.09 -5.07
CA GLU A 266 1.17 12.58 -5.35
C GLU A 266 1.99 11.50 -6.07
N LEU A 267 1.89 10.24 -5.66
CA LEU A 267 2.55 9.12 -6.33
C LEU A 267 2.08 8.98 -7.78
N PHE A 268 0.77 8.99 -8.01
CA PHE A 268 0.20 8.93 -9.37
C PHE A 268 0.61 10.13 -10.25
N CYS A 269 0.64 11.33 -9.68
CA CYS A 269 1.00 12.55 -10.39
C CYS A 269 2.50 12.64 -10.71
N ASN A 270 3.38 12.26 -9.77
CA ASN A 270 4.83 12.27 -9.99
C ASN A 270 5.24 11.32 -11.11
N VAL A 271 4.60 10.15 -11.18
CA VAL A 271 4.79 9.15 -12.23
C VAL A 271 4.36 9.68 -13.62
N ARG A 272 3.40 10.60 -13.73
CA ARG A 272 3.00 11.20 -15.01
C ARG A 272 4.00 12.21 -15.58
N ASN A 273 4.90 12.75 -14.77
CA ASN A 273 5.78 13.84 -15.19
C ASN A 273 6.90 13.43 -16.17
N SER A 274 7.12 12.12 -16.39
CA SER A 274 8.18 11.56 -17.25
C SER A 274 7.67 11.15 -18.65
N ASP A 275 7.30 12.09 -19.52
CA ASP A 275 6.90 11.91 -20.94
C ASP A 275 5.47 11.42 -21.24
N ALA A 276 4.75 10.80 -20.31
CA ALA A 276 3.35 10.35 -20.50
C ALA A 276 2.27 11.40 -20.13
N LYS A 277 2.63 12.69 -20.11
CA LYS A 277 1.94 13.79 -19.40
C LYS A 277 0.46 14.03 -19.71
N ASN A 278 -0.11 13.46 -20.77
CA ASN A 278 -1.42 13.88 -21.28
C ASN A 278 -2.49 12.77 -21.35
N MET A 279 -2.24 11.56 -20.86
CA MET A 279 -3.31 10.55 -20.86
C MET A 279 -4.19 10.71 -19.61
N PRO A 280 -5.48 11.10 -19.75
CA PRO A 280 -6.40 11.15 -18.63
C PRO A 280 -6.59 9.76 -18.03
N LEU A 281 -6.95 9.72 -16.76
CA LEU A 281 -7.35 8.45 -16.13
C LEU A 281 -8.68 8.04 -16.80
N MET A 282 -8.80 6.82 -17.32
CA MET A 282 -10.02 6.44 -18.03
C MET A 282 -11.17 6.16 -17.07
N HIS A 283 -10.88 5.56 -15.92
CA HIS A 283 -11.86 5.23 -14.93
C HIS A 283 -11.35 5.46 -13.51
N LEU A 284 -12.16 6.13 -12.69
CA LEU A 284 -11.96 6.24 -11.25
C LEU A 284 -13.28 5.90 -10.58
N GLN A 285 -13.32 4.79 -9.86
CA GLN A 285 -14.42 4.46 -8.97
C GLN A 285 -13.96 4.70 -7.54
N VAL A 286 -14.76 5.40 -6.73
CA VAL A 286 -14.48 5.59 -5.31
C VAL A 286 -15.59 4.96 -4.50
N GLU A 287 -15.26 4.05 -3.59
CA GLU A 287 -16.19 3.50 -2.61
C GLU A 287 -15.73 3.92 -1.22
N ALA A 288 -16.68 4.08 -0.31
CA ALA A 288 -16.39 4.44 1.06
C ALA A 288 -17.04 3.41 1.99
N ASP A 289 -16.22 2.87 2.89
CA ASP A 289 -16.56 1.77 3.79
C ASP A 289 -16.47 2.27 5.23
N PHE A 290 -17.64 2.40 5.86
CA PHE A 290 -17.88 3.03 7.15
C PHE A 290 -18.20 2.01 8.24
N GLU A 291 -17.71 0.77 8.11
CA GLU A 291 -17.99 -0.33 9.02
C GLU A 291 -17.86 0.11 10.49
N GLY A 292 -18.96 0.03 11.24
CA GLY A 292 -19.00 0.34 12.67
C GLY A 292 -19.00 1.82 13.06
N THR A 293 -19.25 2.75 12.12
CA THR A 293 -19.39 4.19 12.43
C THR A 293 -20.85 4.64 12.42
N GLU A 294 -21.20 5.52 13.37
CA GLU A 294 -22.52 6.14 13.49
C GLU A 294 -22.40 7.61 13.02
N LEU A 295 -22.56 7.84 11.72
CA LEU A 295 -22.56 9.19 11.13
C LEU A 295 -23.93 9.50 10.54
N GLU A 296 -24.42 10.72 10.77
CA GLU A 296 -25.59 11.25 10.09
C GLU A 296 -25.28 11.52 8.59
N PRO A 297 -26.30 11.62 7.71
CA PRO A 297 -26.08 11.77 6.27
C PRO A 297 -25.18 12.96 5.87
N ASP A 298 -25.33 14.11 6.53
CA ASP A 298 -24.55 15.32 6.22
C ASP A 298 -23.09 15.19 6.70
N GLU A 299 -22.87 14.51 7.83
CA GLU A 299 -21.56 14.18 8.38
C GLU A 299 -20.82 13.19 7.47
N LEU A 300 -21.55 12.19 6.98
CA LEU A 300 -21.05 11.22 6.01
C LEU A 300 -20.60 11.90 4.72
N GLU A 301 -21.41 12.81 4.19
CA GLU A 301 -21.07 13.61 3.00
C GLU A 301 -19.79 14.43 3.23
N ALA A 302 -19.71 15.15 4.36
CA ALA A 302 -18.53 15.92 4.73
C ALA A 302 -17.27 15.05 4.87
N THR A 303 -17.42 13.85 5.47
CA THR A 303 -16.32 12.88 5.61
C THR A 303 -15.79 12.44 4.25
N ILE A 304 -16.69 12.08 3.33
CA ILE A 304 -16.33 11.64 1.97
C ILE A 304 -15.70 12.79 1.19
N ASP A 305 -16.22 14.02 1.29
CA ASP A 305 -15.66 15.15 0.56
C ASP A 305 -14.26 15.52 1.04
N ILE A 306 -14.03 15.54 2.35
CA ILE A 306 -12.69 15.76 2.92
C ILE A 306 -11.72 14.66 2.46
N ALA A 307 -12.12 13.39 2.59
CA ALA A 307 -11.23 12.27 2.24
C ALA A 307 -10.93 12.22 0.73
N THR A 308 -11.89 12.57 -0.13
CA THR A 308 -11.74 12.51 -1.59
C THR A 308 -11.20 13.78 -2.22
N GLY A 309 -11.06 14.88 -1.46
CA GLY A 309 -10.62 16.18 -1.96
C GLY A 309 -9.36 16.09 -2.83
N HIS A 310 -8.33 15.35 -2.40
CA HIS A 310 -7.12 15.19 -3.19
C HIS A 310 -7.29 14.41 -4.50
N LEU A 311 -8.28 13.51 -4.61
CA LEU A 311 -8.54 12.78 -5.87
C LEU A 311 -8.91 13.74 -7.01
N LYS A 312 -9.41 14.93 -6.67
CA LYS A 312 -9.68 16.01 -7.63
C LYS A 312 -8.44 16.44 -8.41
N HIS A 313 -7.22 16.16 -7.96
CA HIS A 313 -5.99 16.41 -8.72
C HIS A 313 -5.68 15.36 -9.80
N LEU A 314 -6.43 14.25 -9.85
CA LEU A 314 -6.28 13.23 -10.91
C LEU A 314 -6.95 13.62 -12.24
N ARG A 315 -7.60 14.79 -12.28
CA ARG A 315 -8.28 15.34 -13.46
C ARG A 315 -7.36 15.45 -14.69
N PRO A 316 -7.91 15.30 -15.91
CA PRO A 316 -9.27 14.85 -16.18
C PRO A 316 -9.41 13.33 -16.03
N VAL A 317 -10.58 12.88 -15.59
CA VAL A 317 -10.97 11.47 -15.53
C VAL A 317 -12.11 11.20 -16.51
N LYS A 318 -11.95 10.30 -17.48
CA LYS A 318 -12.96 10.06 -18.52
C LYS A 318 -14.28 9.52 -17.96
N LYS A 319 -14.21 8.64 -16.96
CA LYS A 319 -15.38 8.08 -16.26
C LYS A 319 -15.08 8.02 -14.76
N ALA A 320 -15.50 9.06 -14.04
CA ALA A 320 -15.55 9.04 -12.59
C ALA A 320 -16.87 8.43 -12.10
N VAL A 321 -16.84 7.62 -11.05
CA VAL A 321 -18.02 7.04 -10.40
C VAL A 321 -17.83 7.12 -8.89
N MET A 322 -18.74 7.78 -8.19
CA MET A 322 -18.86 7.65 -6.74
C MET A 322 -19.75 6.44 -6.45
N GLY A 323 -19.12 5.36 -5.98
CA GLY A 323 -19.73 4.06 -5.72
C GLY A 323 -20.62 4.05 -4.47
N SER A 324 -20.92 2.84 -4.01
CA SER A 324 -21.73 2.65 -2.81
C SER A 324 -21.00 3.05 -1.54
N VAL A 325 -21.76 3.56 -0.58
CA VAL A 325 -21.33 3.66 0.81
C VAL A 325 -21.73 2.37 1.52
N THR A 326 -20.75 1.64 2.06
CA THR A 326 -20.97 0.38 2.80
C THR A 326 -20.70 0.55 4.29
N GLY A 327 -21.13 -0.41 5.12
CA GLY A 327 -20.70 -0.48 6.52
C GLY A 327 -21.52 0.32 7.55
N LEU A 328 -22.59 1.00 7.14
CA LEU A 328 -23.52 1.65 8.08
C LEU A 328 -24.30 0.58 8.86
N GLU A 329 -23.79 0.20 10.03
CA GLU A 329 -24.55 -0.59 11.00
C GLU A 329 -25.57 0.33 11.67
N THR A 330 -26.86 0.16 11.37
CA THR A 330 -27.90 0.72 12.25
C THR A 330 -27.81 0.00 13.59
N SER A 331 -27.14 0.61 14.56
CA SER A 331 -27.09 0.12 15.93
C SER A 331 -28.53 -0.04 16.44
N GLY A 332 -28.87 -1.24 16.91
CA GLY A 332 -30.04 -1.43 17.79
C GLY A 332 -31.26 -2.18 17.25
N LEU A 333 -31.39 -2.52 15.96
CA LEU A 333 -32.55 -3.31 15.48
C LEU A 333 -32.14 -4.63 14.81
N PRO A 334 -32.03 -5.74 15.57
CA PRO A 334 -31.74 -7.08 15.04
C PRO A 334 -32.83 -7.68 14.14
N PHE A 335 -33.89 -6.92 13.81
CA PHE A 335 -35.06 -7.42 13.07
C PHE A 335 -35.31 -6.72 11.72
N LEU A 336 -34.49 -5.76 11.32
CA LEU A 336 -34.63 -5.14 10.00
C LEU A 336 -33.88 -5.97 8.93
N PRO A 337 -34.55 -6.35 7.81
CA PRO A 337 -33.90 -7.07 6.71
C PRO A 337 -32.66 -6.31 6.21
N ALA A 338 -31.58 -7.03 5.88
CA ALA A 338 -30.32 -6.47 5.41
C ALA A 338 -30.50 -5.48 4.24
N ASP A 339 -31.51 -5.71 3.39
CA ASP A 339 -31.84 -4.87 2.23
C ASP A 339 -32.40 -3.49 2.61
N SER A 340 -32.85 -3.28 3.86
CA SER A 340 -33.38 -1.99 4.33
C SER A 340 -32.31 -1.02 4.84
N LYS A 341 -31.08 -1.49 5.13
CA LYS A 341 -30.01 -0.68 5.73
C LYS A 341 -29.18 0.10 4.71
N ILE A 342 -29.02 -0.43 3.50
CA ILE A 342 -28.31 0.24 2.39
C ILE A 342 -29.14 1.39 1.78
N LEU A 343 -30.46 1.41 2.05
CA LEU A 343 -31.40 2.30 1.38
C LEU A 343 -31.40 3.76 1.88
N HIS A 344 -30.78 4.07 3.03
CA HIS A 344 -30.91 5.40 3.64
C HIS A 344 -29.93 6.46 3.09
N ALA A 345 -28.68 6.12 2.76
CA ALA A 345 -27.72 7.11 2.23
C ALA A 345 -27.98 7.46 0.75
N HIS A 346 -28.23 6.47 -0.11
CA HIS A 346 -28.53 6.70 -1.54
C HIS A 346 -29.95 7.22 -1.81
N GLY A 347 -30.81 7.24 -0.78
CA GLY A 347 -32.14 7.83 -0.82
C GLY A 347 -32.13 9.36 -0.66
N TYR A 348 -31.06 9.94 -0.10
CA TYR A 348 -30.95 11.38 0.10
C TYR A 348 -30.65 12.10 -1.22
N GLY A 349 -31.50 13.06 -1.57
CA GLY A 349 -31.32 13.89 -2.76
C GLY A 349 -30.01 14.67 -2.73
N HIS A 350 -29.56 15.09 -1.55
CA HIS A 350 -28.30 15.79 -1.32
C HIS A 350 -27.08 14.96 -1.71
N PHE A 351 -26.94 13.73 -1.19
CA PHE A 351 -25.80 12.90 -1.54
C PHE A 351 -25.73 12.58 -3.04
N LYS A 352 -26.87 12.34 -3.71
CA LYS A 352 -26.89 12.16 -5.18
C LYS A 352 -26.43 13.39 -5.94
N GLN A 353 -26.82 14.58 -5.46
CA GLN A 353 -26.34 15.84 -6.02
C GLN A 353 -24.82 15.97 -5.82
N TYR A 354 -24.32 15.68 -4.62
CA TYR A 354 -22.89 15.64 -4.32
C TYR A 354 -22.14 14.68 -5.26
N GLN A 355 -22.62 13.44 -5.42
CA GLN A 355 -22.04 12.45 -6.32
C GLN A 355 -21.93 13.00 -7.75
N HIS A 356 -23.01 13.58 -8.28
CA HIS A 356 -23.02 14.15 -9.62
C HIS A 356 -22.05 15.33 -9.76
N GLU A 357 -22.02 16.24 -8.78
CA GLU A 357 -21.11 17.37 -8.76
C GLU A 357 -19.65 16.92 -8.71
N TRP A 358 -19.33 15.94 -7.87
CA TRP A 358 -17.98 15.36 -7.74
C TRP A 358 -17.54 14.66 -9.04
N GLU A 359 -18.42 13.86 -9.64
CA GLU A 359 -18.15 13.19 -10.91
C GLU A 359 -17.94 14.19 -12.05
N SER A 360 -18.81 15.20 -12.16
CA SER A 360 -18.69 16.27 -13.14
C SER A 360 -17.37 17.04 -12.98
N THR A 361 -17.03 17.32 -11.73
CA THR A 361 -15.80 18.00 -11.33
C THR A 361 -14.56 17.22 -11.78
N LEU A 362 -14.53 15.90 -11.62
CA LEU A 362 -13.43 15.05 -12.07
C LEU A 362 -13.35 14.86 -13.59
N GLN A 363 -14.49 14.92 -14.28
CA GLN A 363 -14.56 14.82 -15.73
C GLN A 363 -14.14 16.12 -16.44
N SER A 364 -14.25 17.26 -15.74
CA SER A 364 -13.79 18.54 -16.24
C SER A 364 -12.27 18.58 -16.44
N SER A 365 -11.84 19.16 -17.57
CA SER A 365 -10.43 19.51 -17.81
C SER A 365 -10.02 20.82 -17.15
N GLU A 366 -10.98 21.66 -16.76
CA GLU A 366 -10.68 22.95 -16.16
C GLU A 366 -10.46 22.79 -14.65
N PRO A 367 -9.42 23.41 -14.10
CA PRO A 367 -9.30 23.55 -12.65
C PRO A 367 -10.52 24.31 -12.13
N ALA A 368 -11.05 23.90 -10.98
CA ALA A 368 -12.14 24.63 -10.35
C ALA A 368 -11.66 26.06 -10.08
N THR A 369 -12.24 27.03 -10.78
CA THR A 369 -12.03 28.45 -10.49
C THR A 369 -12.91 28.80 -9.30
N HIS A 370 -12.31 29.13 -8.18
CA HIS A 370 -13.06 29.60 -7.02
C HIS A 370 -13.51 31.03 -7.26
N SER A 371 -14.69 31.21 -7.86
CA SER A 371 -15.28 32.52 -8.07
C SER A 371 -15.82 33.07 -6.75
N GLY A 372 -15.15 34.06 -6.16
CA GLY A 372 -15.66 34.74 -4.96
C GLY A 372 -14.60 35.33 -4.03
N PHE A 373 -13.33 35.02 -4.25
CA PHE A 373 -12.27 35.53 -3.38
C PHE A 373 -11.80 36.94 -3.75
N PRO A 374 -11.41 37.77 -2.75
CA PRO A 374 -10.82 39.08 -3.01
C PRO A 374 -9.57 38.98 -3.91
N GLU A 375 -9.38 39.97 -4.77
CA GLU A 375 -8.22 40.05 -5.66
C GLU A 375 -6.91 40.00 -4.84
N GLY A 376 -5.99 39.09 -5.21
CA GLY A 376 -4.71 38.89 -4.52
C GLY A 376 -4.72 37.87 -3.38
N TRP A 377 -5.90 37.44 -2.92
CA TRP A 377 -6.02 36.45 -1.83
C TRP A 377 -5.46 35.07 -2.21
N GLU A 378 -5.67 34.64 -3.45
CA GLU A 378 -5.14 33.36 -3.97
C GLU A 378 -3.61 33.29 -3.89
N VAL A 379 -2.92 34.42 -4.12
CA VAL A 379 -1.45 34.48 -4.09
C VAL A 379 -0.92 34.28 -2.68
N GLU A 380 -1.53 34.95 -1.69
CA GLU A 380 -1.13 34.81 -0.29
C GLU A 380 -1.47 33.43 0.26
N GLN A 381 -2.66 32.89 -0.05
CA GLN A 381 -3.04 31.54 0.36
C GLN A 381 -2.11 30.48 -0.24
N LYS A 382 -1.76 30.62 -1.52
CA LYS A 382 -0.78 29.73 -2.16
C LYS A 382 0.56 29.77 -1.46
N LYS A 383 1.05 30.96 -1.10
CA LYS A 383 2.31 31.12 -0.35
C LYS A 383 2.25 30.48 1.04
N ARG A 384 1.13 30.65 1.75
CA ARG A 384 0.89 30.01 3.06
C ARG A 384 0.84 28.48 2.94
N LEU A 385 0.15 27.96 1.92
CA LEU A 385 0.08 26.54 1.61
C LEU A 385 1.47 25.97 1.27
N GLU A 386 2.25 26.64 0.44
CA GLU A 386 3.62 26.22 0.11
C GLU A 386 4.52 26.18 1.36
N LEU A 387 4.40 27.18 2.24
CA LEU A 387 5.13 27.22 3.50
C LEU A 387 4.70 26.10 4.44
N ALA A 388 3.39 25.94 4.66
CA ALA A 388 2.83 24.91 5.54
C ALA A 388 3.19 23.50 5.02
N MET A 389 3.08 23.26 3.72
CA MET A 389 3.49 22.00 3.08
C MET A 389 4.98 21.74 3.27
N SER A 390 5.84 22.76 3.08
CA SER A 390 7.29 22.61 3.30
C SER A 390 7.62 22.25 4.75
N GLN A 391 6.92 22.86 5.72
CA GLN A 391 7.09 22.56 7.14
C GLN A 391 6.58 21.16 7.49
N PHE A 392 5.39 20.79 7.04
CA PHE A 392 4.80 19.46 7.26
C PHE A 392 5.69 18.35 6.69
N LYS A 393 6.16 18.48 5.44
CA LYS A 393 7.10 17.51 4.84
C LYS A 393 8.39 17.33 5.65
N ARG A 394 8.85 18.35 6.39
CA ARG A 394 10.01 18.22 7.30
C ARG A 394 9.67 17.40 8.55
N PHE A 395 8.46 17.52 9.10
CA PHE A 395 8.00 16.66 10.19
C PHE A 395 7.96 15.20 9.76
N GLU A 396 7.38 14.93 8.59
CA GLU A 396 7.35 13.59 8.01
C GLU A 396 8.76 13.03 7.80
N ALA A 397 9.65 13.81 7.18
CA ALA A 397 11.04 13.39 6.98
C ALA A 397 11.73 13.07 8.32
N PHE A 398 11.50 13.87 9.35
CA PHE A 398 12.03 13.63 10.69
C PHE A 398 11.49 12.33 11.30
N VAL A 399 10.17 12.13 11.29
CA VAL A 399 9.53 10.91 11.78
C VAL A 399 10.04 9.68 11.03
N GLY A 400 10.27 9.83 9.72
CA GLY A 400 10.89 8.81 8.89
C GLY A 400 12.26 8.36 9.34
N VAL A 401 13.12 9.32 9.67
CA VAL A 401 14.45 9.03 10.21
C VAL A 401 14.35 8.24 11.52
N LEU A 402 13.39 8.56 12.39
CA LEU A 402 13.17 7.82 13.64
C LEU A 402 12.78 6.36 13.38
N PHE A 403 11.75 6.13 12.57
CA PHE A 403 11.29 4.76 12.24
C PHE A 403 12.34 3.96 11.49
N HIS A 404 13.07 4.57 10.55
CA HIS A 404 14.15 3.90 9.84
C HIS A 404 15.26 3.45 10.78
N HIS A 405 15.63 4.30 11.75
CA HIS A 405 16.62 3.95 12.76
C HIS A 405 16.12 2.84 13.70
N ASP A 406 14.86 2.90 14.11
CA ASP A 406 14.24 1.90 14.98
C ASP A 406 14.09 0.54 14.30
N ASN A 407 13.78 0.51 13.00
CA ASN A 407 13.75 -0.71 12.19
C ASN A 407 15.14 -1.35 12.06
N ARG A 408 16.18 -0.54 11.80
CA ARG A 408 17.58 -1.03 11.77
C ARG A 408 18.01 -1.66 13.10
N LYS A 409 17.58 -1.09 14.22
CA LYS A 409 17.84 -1.63 15.56
C LYS A 409 17.04 -2.90 15.84
N SER A 410 15.79 -2.97 15.42
CA SER A 410 14.92 -4.13 15.64
C SER A 410 15.47 -5.39 14.95
N GLN A 411 16.17 -5.25 13.82
CA GLN A 411 16.89 -6.36 13.19
C GLN A 411 18.11 -6.82 14.00
N ALA A 412 18.66 -5.97 14.88
CA ALA A 412 19.73 -6.28 15.83
C ALA A 412 19.17 -6.72 17.19
N PHE A 413 18.27 -7.71 17.17
CA PHE A 413 17.44 -8.27 18.26
C PHE A 413 18.14 -8.56 19.61
N MET A 414 19.47 -8.43 19.69
CA MET A 414 20.26 -8.72 20.89
C MET A 414 20.83 -7.50 21.62
N THR A 415 20.64 -6.27 21.12
CA THR A 415 21.35 -5.11 21.72
C THR A 415 20.65 -4.46 22.92
N GLY A 416 19.41 -4.86 23.27
CA GLY A 416 18.67 -4.32 24.41
C GLY A 416 18.45 -2.81 24.41
N ARG A 417 18.74 -2.13 23.28
CA ARG A 417 18.56 -0.68 23.15
C ARG A 417 17.12 -0.38 22.78
N GLU A 418 16.49 0.43 23.61
CA GLU A 418 15.17 0.98 23.34
C GLU A 418 15.16 1.77 22.01
N SER A 419 14.01 1.75 21.35
CA SER A 419 13.74 2.48 20.12
C SER A 419 13.49 3.97 20.45
N TRP A 420 13.75 4.88 19.52
CA TRP A 420 13.44 6.30 19.74
C TRP A 420 11.95 6.52 19.96
N THR A 421 11.13 5.78 19.21
CA THR A 421 9.67 5.78 19.29
C THR A 421 9.11 5.08 20.54
N SER A 422 9.95 4.42 21.34
CA SER A 422 9.56 3.89 22.66
C SER A 422 10.09 4.73 23.82
N THR A 423 10.86 5.79 23.54
CA THR A 423 11.51 6.64 24.56
C THR A 423 11.09 8.10 24.44
N VAL A 424 11.99 9.00 24.01
CA VAL A 424 11.74 10.46 23.93
C VAL A 424 10.63 10.83 22.95
N PHE A 425 10.41 10.00 21.93
CA PHE A 425 9.38 10.19 20.91
C PHE A 425 8.29 9.13 21.01
N ARG A 426 7.96 8.69 22.23
CA ARG A 426 6.82 7.82 22.45
C ARG A 426 5.53 8.49 21.98
N ASN A 427 4.69 7.73 21.27
CA ASN A 427 3.48 8.21 20.60
C ASN A 427 3.71 9.42 19.67
N ILE A 428 4.78 9.39 18.85
CA ILE A 428 5.11 10.47 17.90
C ILE A 428 4.02 10.74 16.85
N ASP A 429 3.09 9.82 16.69
CA ASP A 429 1.88 9.94 15.88
C ASP A 429 0.95 11.06 16.36
N ILE A 430 0.92 11.40 17.65
CA ILE A 430 0.14 12.54 18.18
C ILE A 430 0.62 13.87 17.58
N PRO A 431 1.89 14.32 17.79
CA PRO A 431 2.36 15.58 17.22
C PRO A 431 2.38 15.57 15.69
N LEU A 432 2.56 14.40 15.06
CA LEU A 432 2.47 14.29 13.60
C LEU A 432 1.04 14.52 13.10
N HIS A 433 0.04 13.96 13.79
CA HIS A 433 -1.36 14.25 13.49
C HIS A 433 -1.70 15.72 13.73
N MET A 434 -1.29 16.31 14.85
CA MET A 434 -1.49 17.74 15.10
C MET A 434 -0.82 18.61 14.02
N ALA A 435 0.36 18.22 13.56
CA ALA A 435 1.05 18.92 12.46
C ALA A 435 0.25 18.81 11.16
N ARG A 436 -0.43 17.69 10.93
CA ARG A 436 -1.31 17.51 9.77
C ARG A 436 -2.55 18.41 9.85
N VAL A 437 -3.22 18.45 11.01
CA VAL A 437 -4.36 19.36 11.23
C VAL A 437 -3.94 20.81 11.04
N ALA A 438 -2.80 21.22 11.63
CA ALA A 438 -2.24 22.55 11.45
C ALA A 438 -1.88 22.85 9.99
N PHE A 439 -1.38 21.86 9.25
CA PHE A 439 -1.11 21.99 7.81
C PHE A 439 -2.39 22.23 7.00
N GLU A 440 -3.44 21.42 7.19
CA GLU A 440 -4.72 21.54 6.49
C GLU A 440 -5.42 22.87 6.82
N ASN A 441 -5.23 23.37 8.04
CA ASN A 441 -5.76 24.66 8.50
C ASN A 441 -4.86 25.87 8.15
N LEU A 442 -3.72 25.63 7.47
CA LEU A 442 -2.71 26.66 7.16
C LEU A 442 -2.22 27.45 8.39
N ASP A 443 -2.15 26.78 9.55
CA ASP A 443 -1.68 27.33 10.82
C ASP A 443 -0.16 27.12 10.99
N SER A 444 0.60 28.09 10.47
CA SER A 444 2.06 28.13 10.60
C SER A 444 2.55 28.37 12.04
N GLN A 445 1.71 28.85 12.95
CA GLN A 445 2.07 29.08 14.34
C GLN A 445 2.01 27.76 15.11
N ALA A 446 0.94 26.98 14.94
CA ALA A 446 0.84 25.63 15.48
C ALA A 446 1.98 24.74 14.98
N LEU A 447 2.28 24.76 13.66
CA LEU A 447 3.43 24.03 13.10
C LEU A 447 4.76 24.40 13.75
N ARG A 448 5.01 25.69 14.01
CA ARG A 448 6.23 26.15 14.71
C ARG A 448 6.25 25.67 16.16
N LYS A 449 5.12 25.75 16.87
CA LYS A 449 5.01 25.31 18.26
C LYS A 449 5.30 23.81 18.40
N ILE A 450 4.70 22.97 17.53
CA ILE A 450 4.96 21.53 17.49
C ILE A 450 6.46 21.28 17.26
N GLN A 451 7.08 22.02 16.34
CA GLN A 451 8.51 21.88 16.06
C GLN A 451 9.37 22.19 17.30
N ASP A 452 9.05 23.28 18.01
CA ASP A 452 9.83 23.72 19.15
C ASP A 452 9.67 22.79 20.36
N VAL A 453 8.49 22.21 20.54
CA VAL A 453 8.25 21.17 21.56
C VAL A 453 9.06 19.91 21.24
N MET A 454 9.04 19.43 19.99
CA MET A 454 9.83 18.28 19.58
C MET A 454 11.34 18.51 19.75
N LYS A 455 11.85 19.70 19.38
CA LYS A 455 13.25 20.09 19.62
C LYS A 455 13.57 20.12 21.11
N THR A 456 12.69 20.68 21.93
CA THR A 456 12.87 20.79 23.39
C THR A 456 12.96 19.41 24.03
N ARG A 457 12.05 18.49 23.67
CA ARG A 457 12.11 17.09 24.12
C ARG A 457 13.42 16.41 23.73
N TRP A 458 13.85 16.56 22.48
CA TRP A 458 15.13 16.02 22.01
C TRP A 458 16.32 16.56 22.82
N ILE A 459 16.38 17.88 23.02
CA ILE A 459 17.44 18.52 23.78
C ILE A 459 17.46 18.02 25.23
N ASN A 460 16.30 17.92 25.87
CA ASN A 460 16.18 17.42 27.24
C ASN A 460 16.61 15.96 27.34
N TYR A 461 16.25 15.13 26.37
CA TYR A 461 16.69 13.74 26.32
C TYR A 461 18.20 13.63 26.19
N GLN A 462 18.83 14.43 25.30
CA GLN A 462 20.28 14.45 25.15
C GLN A 462 20.98 14.93 26.44
N ARG A 463 20.43 15.95 27.13
CA ARG A 463 20.95 16.40 28.42
C ARG A 463 20.86 15.31 29.49
N ARG A 464 19.75 14.56 29.53
CA ARG A 464 19.59 13.42 30.44
C ARG A 464 20.62 12.33 30.15
N LEU A 465 20.81 11.93 28.90
CA LEU A 465 21.85 10.96 28.55
C LEU A 465 23.27 11.43 28.91
N GLN A 466 23.55 12.73 28.74
CA GLN A 466 24.81 13.33 29.15
C GLN A 466 24.99 13.31 30.67
N GLN A 467 23.91 13.58 31.42
CA GLN A 467 23.92 13.49 32.88
C GLN A 467 24.17 12.05 33.34
N ASP A 468 23.42 11.07 32.80
CA ASP A 468 23.60 9.65 33.14
C ASP A 468 25.03 9.19 32.83
N SER A 469 25.59 9.62 31.69
CA SER A 469 26.97 9.33 31.30
C SER A 469 28.00 10.00 32.22
N SER A 470 27.72 11.23 32.67
CA SER A 470 28.56 11.96 33.62
C SER A 470 28.54 11.30 35.00
N GLU A 471 27.39 10.80 35.46
CA GLU A 471 27.25 10.09 36.73
C GLU A 471 28.06 8.79 36.74
N VAL A 472 28.00 8.01 35.65
CA VAL A 472 28.85 6.82 35.48
C VAL A 472 30.33 7.20 35.43
N ALA A 473 30.70 8.24 34.68
CA ALA A 473 32.09 8.69 34.60
C ALA A 473 32.62 9.14 35.98
N ASN A 474 31.81 9.83 36.77
CA ASN A 474 32.15 10.23 38.13
C ASN A 474 32.28 9.01 39.05
N ALA A 475 31.36 8.05 38.99
CA ALA A 475 31.45 6.81 39.76
C ALA A 475 32.71 6.00 39.41
N VAL A 476 33.10 5.95 38.13
CA VAL A 476 34.36 5.35 37.68
C VAL A 476 35.53 6.12 38.30
N ASN A 477 35.58 7.45 38.20
CA ASN A 477 36.66 8.24 38.82
C ASN A 477 36.76 8.00 40.33
N ASP A 478 35.62 7.89 41.02
CA ASP A 478 35.56 7.67 42.46
C ASP A 478 36.11 6.32 42.90
N MET A 479 36.15 5.30 42.01
CA MET A 479 36.81 4.02 42.31
C MET A 479 38.32 4.19 42.61
N TRP A 480 38.97 5.24 42.08
CA TRP A 480 40.39 5.51 42.31
C TRP A 480 40.65 6.46 43.48
N ASN A 481 39.62 7.14 44.00
CA ASN A 481 39.75 8.07 45.14
C ASN A 481 39.86 7.37 46.51
N GLY A 482 40.14 6.06 46.51
CA GLY A 482 40.26 5.22 47.68
C GLY A 482 41.59 5.35 48.44
N SER A 483 41.55 6.14 49.52
CA SER A 483 42.24 5.94 50.82
C SER A 483 43.69 6.36 51.06
N ASN A 484 44.51 6.71 50.06
CA ASN A 484 45.83 7.33 50.34
C ASN A 484 45.93 8.65 49.58
N GLY A 485 46.20 9.76 50.28
CA GLY A 485 46.11 11.14 49.79
C GLY A 485 47.06 11.57 48.67
N GLU A 486 47.28 10.72 47.66
CA GLU A 486 48.14 10.96 46.48
C GLU A 486 47.32 11.05 45.17
N SER A 487 46.00 11.24 45.23
CA SER A 487 45.06 11.00 44.10
C SER A 487 44.93 12.11 43.04
N GLU A 488 45.54 13.29 43.20
CA GLU A 488 45.38 14.37 42.19
C GLU A 488 46.11 14.09 40.86
N ILE A 489 47.08 13.16 40.83
CA ILE A 489 47.95 12.95 39.66
C ILE A 489 47.32 12.05 38.59
N TYR A 490 46.27 11.28 38.91
CA TYR A 490 45.69 10.26 38.02
C TYR A 490 44.23 10.52 37.63
N SER A 491 43.79 11.78 37.57
CA SER A 491 42.51 12.08 36.92
C SER A 491 42.56 11.64 35.45
N PRO A 492 41.59 10.88 34.92
CA PRO A 492 41.57 10.50 33.51
C PRO A 492 41.65 11.68 32.54
N ARG A 493 41.25 12.89 32.98
CA ARG A 493 41.43 14.15 32.24
C ARG A 493 42.91 14.46 31.96
N CYS A 494 43.83 14.06 32.83
CA CYS A 494 45.27 14.22 32.66
C CYS A 494 45.87 13.17 31.71
N LEU A 495 45.21 12.02 31.56
CA LEU A 495 45.67 10.90 30.72
C LEU A 495 45.13 10.99 29.29
N TYR A 496 43.96 11.62 29.10
CA TYR A 496 43.29 11.76 27.81
C TYR A 496 42.91 13.24 27.58
N LEU A 497 43.76 13.96 26.85
CA LEU A 497 43.57 15.38 26.51
C LEU A 497 42.26 15.64 25.72
N ASP A 498 41.74 14.61 25.07
CA ASP A 498 40.49 14.60 24.30
C ASP A 498 39.28 14.12 25.11
N SER A 499 39.41 13.96 26.43
CA SER A 499 38.30 13.60 27.29
C SER A 499 37.14 14.60 27.17
N PHE A 500 35.95 14.08 26.91
CA PHE A 500 34.74 14.89 26.75
C PHE A 500 34.37 15.56 28.06
N ASP A 501 34.27 16.90 28.07
CA ASP A 501 33.84 17.65 29.24
C ASP A 501 32.31 17.72 29.29
N PHE A 502 31.73 17.00 30.25
CA PHE A 502 30.30 17.09 30.54
C PHE A 502 29.99 18.43 31.19
N THR A 503 29.77 19.45 30.36
CA THR A 503 29.18 20.71 30.85
C THR A 503 27.74 20.43 31.27
N MET A 504 27.53 20.21 32.57
CA MET A 504 26.20 20.00 33.13
C MET A 504 25.31 21.21 32.85
N LYS A 505 24.47 21.08 31.82
CA LYS A 505 23.33 21.95 31.61
C LYS A 505 22.13 21.23 32.20
N THR A 506 21.51 21.81 33.20
CA THR A 506 20.25 21.32 33.76
C THR A 506 19.24 21.06 32.64
N ALA A 507 18.51 19.95 32.71
CA ALA A 507 17.39 19.70 31.82
C ALA A 507 16.41 20.89 31.91
N LEU A 508 15.81 21.29 30.78
CA LEU A 508 14.87 22.42 30.77
C LEU A 508 13.62 22.11 31.60
N THR A 509 13.29 20.81 31.75
CA THR A 509 12.18 20.30 32.56
C THR A 509 12.65 19.07 33.32
N THR A 510 12.16 18.89 34.55
CA THR A 510 12.52 17.77 35.45
C THR A 510 11.57 16.57 35.35
N GLY A 511 10.48 16.67 34.57
CA GLY A 511 9.53 15.59 34.33
C GLY A 511 10.02 14.58 33.30
N GLY A 512 9.58 13.32 33.43
CA GLY A 512 9.71 12.34 32.35
C GLY A 512 8.97 12.79 31.08
N PHE A 513 9.28 12.14 29.95
CA PHE A 513 8.52 12.38 28.72
C PHE A 513 7.14 11.76 28.88
N ASP A 514 6.12 12.60 28.92
CA ASP A 514 4.74 12.18 28.97
C ASP A 514 4.28 11.66 27.59
N ASP A 515 3.55 10.55 27.63
CA ASP A 515 2.98 9.83 26.49
C ASP A 515 1.91 10.67 25.76
N TYR A 516 1.29 11.62 26.46
CA TYR A 516 0.19 12.45 25.94
C TYR A 516 0.63 13.77 25.30
N TRP A 517 1.94 14.04 25.25
CA TRP A 517 2.44 15.30 24.67
C TRP A 517 1.80 16.56 25.29
N SER A 518 1.61 16.55 26.60
CA SER A 518 1.04 17.66 27.38
C SER A 518 1.78 18.99 27.20
N ASP A 519 3.05 18.97 26.80
CA ASP A 519 3.85 20.15 26.47
C ASP A 519 3.49 20.83 25.13
N LEU A 520 2.64 20.22 24.31
CA LEU A 520 2.16 20.84 23.06
C LEU A 520 1.19 22.00 23.32
N GLU A 521 0.33 21.91 24.34
CA GLU A 521 -0.72 22.89 24.72
C GLU A 521 -1.23 23.73 23.52
N LEU A 522 -1.61 23.12 22.39
CA LEU A 522 -2.04 23.88 21.22
C LEU A 522 -3.33 24.63 21.57
N VAL A 523 -3.24 25.96 21.61
CA VAL A 523 -4.42 26.82 21.76
C VAL A 523 -4.94 27.06 20.35
N ASP A 524 -6.20 26.71 20.10
CA ASP A 524 -6.86 27.11 18.86
C ASP A 524 -6.99 28.64 18.87
N HIS A 525 -6.19 29.31 18.03
CA HIS A 525 -6.18 30.75 17.90
C HIS A 525 -7.27 31.27 16.96
N MET A 526 -8.11 30.38 16.43
CA MET A 526 -9.16 30.73 15.49
C MET A 526 -10.32 31.49 16.19
N PRO A 527 -10.71 32.68 15.71
CA PRO A 527 -11.79 33.48 16.31
C PRO A 527 -13.13 32.79 16.16
N LYS A 528 -13.96 32.72 17.21
CA LYS A 528 -15.22 31.96 17.17
C LYS A 528 -16.13 32.49 16.06
N CYS A 529 -16.80 31.62 15.32
CA CYS A 529 -17.70 32.02 14.22
C CYS A 529 -18.79 33.03 14.63
N ASN A 530 -19.11 33.13 15.93
CA ASN A 530 -20.11 34.03 16.48
C ASN A 530 -19.52 35.28 17.14
N ASP A 531 -18.20 35.43 17.17
CA ASP A 531 -17.58 36.61 17.76
C ASP A 531 -17.90 37.85 16.91
N PRO A 532 -18.13 39.02 17.54
CA PRO A 532 -18.36 40.25 16.80
C PRO A 532 -17.20 40.53 15.84
N PHE A 533 -17.50 41.03 14.63
CA PHE A 533 -16.51 41.36 13.60
C PHE A 533 -15.83 40.17 12.90
N VAL A 534 -16.24 38.94 13.22
CA VAL A 534 -15.82 37.76 12.48
C VAL A 534 -16.69 37.58 11.22
N GLU A 535 -16.06 37.58 10.05
CA GLU A 535 -16.67 37.23 8.77
C GLU A 535 -16.38 35.76 8.45
N VAL A 536 -17.42 34.98 8.17
CA VAL A 536 -17.30 33.56 7.81
C VAL A 536 -17.69 33.40 6.34
N PHE A 537 -16.79 32.86 5.54
CA PHE A 537 -17.01 32.50 4.15
C PHE A 537 -16.96 30.98 4.02
N GLU A 538 -18.05 30.43 3.49
CA GLU A 538 -18.20 29.00 3.33
C GLU A 538 -17.82 28.59 1.91
N ASP A 539 -16.80 27.74 1.78
CA ASP A 539 -16.52 26.99 0.55
C ASP A 539 -16.93 25.52 0.75
N LYS A 540 -16.81 24.66 -0.27
CA LYS A 540 -17.21 23.26 -0.17
C LYS A 540 -16.42 22.49 0.90
N GLU A 541 -15.09 22.57 0.82
CA GLU A 541 -14.18 21.81 1.68
C GLU A 541 -13.80 22.57 2.97
N PRO A 542 -13.23 23.79 2.90
CA PRO A 542 -12.93 24.58 4.09
C PRO A 542 -13.95 25.69 4.39
N LEU A 543 -13.96 26.11 5.64
CA LEU A 543 -14.45 27.39 6.11
C LEU A 543 -13.29 28.39 6.15
N TYR A 544 -13.55 29.59 5.67
CA TYR A 544 -12.65 30.72 5.78
C TYR A 544 -13.20 31.69 6.80
N ILE A 545 -12.42 31.98 7.83
CA ILE A 545 -12.80 32.88 8.91
C ILE A 545 -11.91 34.11 8.81
N ARG A 546 -12.48 35.30 8.92
CA ARG A 546 -11.73 36.57 8.86
C ARG A 546 -12.11 37.46 10.03
N GLU A 547 -11.10 38.03 10.66
CA GLU A 547 -11.18 38.96 11.79
C GLU A 547 -9.98 39.91 11.67
N ASP A 548 -10.22 41.21 11.76
CA ASP A 548 -9.17 42.25 11.67
C ASP A 548 -8.22 42.14 10.46
N GLY A 549 -8.71 41.57 9.35
CA GLY A 549 -7.96 41.37 8.11
C GLY A 549 -7.07 40.12 8.08
N GLU A 550 -6.95 39.39 9.19
CA GLU A 550 -6.36 38.07 9.21
C GLU A 550 -7.37 37.02 8.74
N VAL A 551 -6.90 35.96 8.09
CA VAL A 551 -7.74 34.89 7.56
C VAL A 551 -7.28 33.55 8.08
N TRP A 552 -8.19 32.79 8.66
CA TRP A 552 -8.01 31.40 9.07
C TRP A 552 -8.72 30.47 8.11
N VAL A 553 -8.20 29.25 7.99
CA VAL A 553 -8.77 28.19 7.18
C VAL A 553 -9.05 27.02 8.09
N ARG A 554 -10.25 26.45 8.02
CA ARG A 554 -10.62 25.26 8.79
C ARG A 554 -11.33 24.26 7.89
N MET A 555 -10.89 23.01 7.89
CA MET A 555 -11.62 21.96 7.18
C MET A 555 -12.96 21.68 7.86
N LYS A 556 -14.05 21.50 7.10
CA LYS A 556 -15.38 21.19 7.62
C LYS A 556 -15.51 19.74 8.07
N THR A 557 -14.99 19.44 9.25
CA THR A 557 -15.06 18.06 9.74
C THR A 557 -16.50 17.64 10.09
N PRO A 558 -16.79 16.33 10.15
CA PRO A 558 -18.10 15.82 10.55
C PRO A 558 -18.59 16.41 11.87
N SER A 559 -17.72 16.51 12.87
CA SER A 559 -18.02 17.12 14.16
C SER A 559 -18.46 18.59 14.04
N MET A 560 -17.87 19.35 13.10
CA MET A 560 -18.29 20.72 12.84
C MET A 560 -19.66 20.79 12.17
N VAL A 561 -19.94 19.88 11.23
CA VAL A 561 -21.23 19.79 10.54
C VAL A 561 -22.34 19.39 11.51
N TYR A 562 -22.09 18.40 12.37
CA TYR A 562 -22.99 18.02 13.45
C TYR A 562 -23.35 19.23 14.31
N THR A 563 -22.33 19.94 14.78
CA THR A 563 -22.50 21.10 15.66
C THR A 563 -23.23 22.24 14.95
N HIS A 564 -22.96 22.45 13.67
CA HIS A 564 -23.71 23.41 12.86
C HIS A 564 -25.18 23.04 12.75
N ASN A 565 -25.48 21.76 12.47
CA ASN A 565 -26.85 21.26 12.34
C ASN A 565 -27.62 21.32 13.67
N GLU A 566 -26.97 20.99 14.80
CA GLU A 566 -27.61 20.99 16.11
C GLU A 566 -27.92 22.41 16.61
N TYR A 567 -27.00 23.36 16.42
CA TYR A 567 -27.10 24.70 17.01
C TYR A 567 -27.43 25.82 16.01
N GLY A 568 -27.52 25.51 14.72
CA GLY A 568 -27.68 26.49 13.64
C GLY A 568 -26.48 27.43 13.47
N GLN A 569 -25.34 27.09 14.08
CA GLN A 569 -24.14 27.91 14.13
C GLN A 569 -22.90 27.00 14.13
N TRP A 570 -21.89 27.36 13.35
CA TRP A 570 -20.58 26.73 13.45
C TRP A 570 -20.03 26.97 14.86
N ARG A 571 -19.86 25.88 15.62
CA ARG A 571 -19.07 25.90 16.86
C ARG A 571 -17.97 24.86 16.74
N TRP A 572 -16.89 25.14 17.45
CA TRP A 572 -15.76 24.26 17.67
C TRP A 572 -15.58 24.13 19.17
#